data_AF-W1WES1-F1
#
_entry.id   AF-W1WES1-F1
#
_cell.length_a   1.000
_cell.length_b   1.000
_cell.length_c   1.000
_cell.angle_alpha   90.00
_cell.angle_beta   90.00
_cell.angle_gamma   90.00
#
_symmetry.space_group_name_H-M   'P 1'
#
loop_
_entity.id
_entity.type
_entity.pdbx_description
1 polymer ?
#
loop_
_entity_poly.entity_id
_entity_poly.type
_entity_poly.pdbx_seq_one_letter_code
_entity_poly.pdbx_strand_id
1 'polypeptide(L)' 'RYKNVELVADDLEHGNLIRVLQRYSLRMEGLFLYYPHRNVSPALRMVIDTLKI' A
#
# COMPACT_ATOMS: atom_id res chain seq x y z
N ARG A 1 -4.50 -18.28 -5.28
CA ARG A 1 -4.26 -17.37 -4.14
C ARG A 1 -4.18 -15.95 -4.69
N TYR A 2 -4.96 -15.00 -4.18
CA TYR A 2 -4.86 -13.60 -4.59
C TYR A 2 -3.54 -12.99 -4.09
N LYS A 3 -2.95 -12.10 -4.89
CA LYS A 3 -1.70 -11.38 -4.58
C LYS A 3 -2.01 -9.89 -4.56
N ASN A 4 -1.44 -9.16 -3.60
CA ASN A 4 -1.47 -7.69 -3.65
C ASN A 4 -0.66 -7.24 -4.86
N VAL A 5 -1.24 -6.35 -5.68
CA VAL A 5 -0.63 -5.83 -6.90
C VAL A 5 0.70 -5.14 -6.59
N GLU A 6 0.79 -4.40 -5.48
CA GLU A 6 2.02 -3.70 -5.07
C GLU A 6 3.18 -4.68 -4.82
N LEU A 7 2.89 -5.90 -4.38
CA LEU A 7 3.92 -6.92 -4.10
C LEU A 7 4.39 -7.67 -5.35
N VAL A 8 3.76 -7.45 -6.49
CA VAL A 8 4.08 -8.14 -7.76
C VAL A 8 4.23 -7.15 -8.91
N ALA A 9 4.42 -5.86 -8.60
CA ALA A 9 4.52 -4.79 -9.60
C ALA A 9 5.67 -5.06 -10.57
N ASP A 10 6.86 -5.38 -10.05
CA ASP A 10 8.04 -5.67 -10.86
C ASP A 10 7.79 -6.84 -11.82
N ASP A 11 7.20 -7.93 -11.35
CA ASP A 11 6.90 -9.09 -12.20
C ASP A 11 5.85 -8.79 -13.27
N LEU A 12 4.89 -7.89 -12.97
CA LEU A 12 3.92 -7.42 -13.96
C LEU A 12 4.59 -6.51 -15.00
N GLU A 13 5.50 -5.65 -14.59
CA GLU A 13 6.25 -4.74 -15.47
C GLU A 13 7.19 -5.51 -16.41
N HIS A 14 7.88 -6.52 -15.91
CA HIS A 14 8.80 -7.35 -16.69
C HIS A 14 8.10 -8.44 -17.50
N GLY A 15 6.77 -8.57 -17.39
CA GLY A 15 5.99 -9.57 -18.12
C GLY A 15 6.13 -11.02 -17.59
N ASN A 16 6.74 -11.20 -16.43
CA ASN A 16 6.78 -12.48 -15.71
C ASN A 16 5.38 -12.88 -15.23
N LEU A 17 4.50 -11.90 -15.00
CA LEU A 17 3.11 -12.10 -14.61
C LEU A 17 2.17 -11.30 -15.53
N ILE A 18 0.95 -11.83 -15.67
CA ILE A 18 -0.17 -11.14 -16.33
C ILE A 18 -1.35 -11.02 -15.38
N ARG A 19 -2.06 -9.89 -15.45
CA ARG A 19 -3.24 -9.63 -14.63
C ARG A 19 -4.51 -10.15 -15.29
N VAL A 20 -5.18 -11.09 -14.65
CA VAL A 20 -6.45 -11.68 -15.12
C VAL A 20 -7.60 -11.35 -14.18
N LEU A 21 -8.85 -11.50 -14.64
CA LEU A 21 -10.07 -11.33 -13.84
C LEU A 21 -10.14 -9.97 -13.09
N GLN A 22 -9.66 -8.89 -13.72
CA GLN A 22 -9.59 -7.55 -13.12
C GLN A 22 -10.95 -7.06 -12.61
N ARG A 23 -12.03 -7.36 -13.34
CA ARG A 23 -13.41 -7.01 -12.97
C ARG A 23 -13.89 -7.69 -11.68
N TYR A 24 -13.26 -8.80 -11.29
CA TYR A 24 -13.59 -9.58 -10.09
C TYR A 24 -12.53 -9.44 -9.00
N SER A 25 -11.53 -8.56 -9.20
CA SER A 25 -10.49 -8.32 -8.21
C SER A 25 -11.03 -7.49 -7.05
N LEU A 26 -10.72 -7.90 -5.83
CA LEU A 26 -11.01 -7.09 -4.65
C LEU A 26 -10.26 -5.76 -4.75
N ARG A 27 -10.97 -4.65 -4.56
CA ARG A 27 -10.34 -3.36 -4.28
C ARG A 27 -10.17 -3.27 -2.77
N MET A 28 -8.93 -3.38 -2.32
CA MET A 28 -8.61 -3.09 -0.92
C MET A 28 -8.44 -1.58 -0.79
N GLU A 29 -9.08 -1.00 0.22
CA GLU A 29 -8.87 0.41 0.57
C GLU A 29 -7.44 0.61 1.09
N GLY A 30 -6.96 1.85 1.02
CA GLY A 30 -5.58 2.21 1.35
C GLY A 30 -5.15 1.80 2.75
N LEU A 31 -3.84 1.77 2.97
CA LEU A 31 -3.26 1.50 4.29
C LEU A 31 -3.47 2.71 5.20
N PHE A 32 -3.89 2.47 6.44
CA PHE A 32 -4.06 3.50 7.45
C PHE A 32 -2.90 3.49 8.43
N LEU A 33 -2.27 4.66 8.64
CA LEU A 33 -1.27 4.83 9.69
C LEU A 33 -1.97 5.07 11.03
N TYR A 34 -1.90 4.10 11.95
CA TYR A 34 -2.50 4.20 13.27
C TYR A 34 -1.50 4.74 14.30
N TYR A 35 -1.91 5.75 15.07
CA TYR A 35 -1.20 6.25 16.24
C TYR A 35 -2.20 6.77 17.28
N PRO A 36 -1.98 6.52 18.58
CA PRO A 36 -3.02 6.64 19.60
C PRO A 36 -3.38 8.09 19.99
N HIS A 37 -2.49 9.05 19.80
CA HIS A 37 -2.70 10.44 20.24
C HIS A 37 -2.42 11.45 19.13
N ARG A 38 -3.27 12.47 19.01
CA ARG A 38 -3.11 13.57 18.03
C ARG A 38 -1.94 14.50 18.35
N ASN A 39 -1.54 14.57 19.62
CA ASN A 39 -0.34 15.26 20.07
C ASN A 39 0.86 14.32 19.90
N VAL A 40 1.31 14.20 18.65
CA VAL A 40 2.49 13.42 18.29
C VAL A 40 3.75 14.22 18.61
N SER A 41 4.79 13.53 19.09
CA SER A 41 6.10 14.15 19.30
C SER A 41 6.67 14.68 17.97
N PRO A 42 7.61 15.65 18.00
CA PRO A 42 8.23 16.16 16.77
C PRO A 42 8.88 15.05 15.92
N ALA A 43 9.53 14.07 16.56
CA ALA A 43 10.11 12.93 15.87
C ALA A 43 9.05 12.06 15.17
N LEU A 44 7.94 11.75 15.86
CA LEU A 44 6.85 10.96 15.28
C LEU A 44 6.14 11.72 14.16
N ARG A 45 5.96 13.04 14.30
CA ARG A 45 5.42 13.90 13.23
C ARG A 45 6.25 13.76 11.96
N MET A 46 7.57 13.83 12.07
CA MET A 46 8.48 13.73 10.93
C MET A 46 8.32 12.39 10.18
N VAL A 47 8.17 11.29 10.92
CA VAL A 47 7.89 9.96 10.33
C VAL A 47 6.53 9.93 9.64
N ILE A 48 5.47 10.45 10.29
CA ILE A 48 4.13 10.52 9.71
C ILE A 48 4.14 11.29 8.39
N ASP A 49 4.78 12.47 8.37
CA ASP A 49 4.80 13.33 7.19
C ASP A 49 5.64 12.71 6.05
N THR A 50 6.67 11.92 6.38
CA THR A 50 7.44 11.16 5.39
C THR A 50 6.63 10.01 4.78
N LEU A 51 5.76 9.39 5.57
CA LEU A 51 4.95 8.23 5.14
C LEU A 51 3.63 8.62 4.47
N LYS A 52 3.18 9.87 4.62
CA LYS A 52 2.05 10.41 3.87
C LYS A 52 2.51 10.74 2.45
N ILE A 53 2.29 9.80 1.53
CA ILE A 53 2.50 9.96 0.08
C ILE A 53 1.16 10.29 -0.59
#